data_AF-A0A4V2TR17-F1
#
_entry.id   AF-A0A4V2TR17-F1
#
_cell.length_a   1.000
_cell.length_b   1.000
_cell.length_c   1.000
_cell.angle_alpha   90.00
_cell.angle_beta   90.00
_cell.angle_gamma   90.00
#
_symmetry.space_group_name_H-M   'P 1'
#
loop_
_entity.id
_entity.type
_entity.pdbx_description
1 polymer ?
#
loop_
_entity_poly.entity_id
_entity_poly.type
_entity_poly.pdbx_seq_one_letter_code
_entity_poly.pdbx_strand_id
1 'polypeptide(L)' 'MELDAMIHVRSRLEALLAGSGFEGGKSSWELFQKVRFNGSSKLIIYPRHLKSCLYQMIQKGKIVVRNVDDRYSFSTVS' A
#
# COMPACT_ATOMS: atom_id res chain seq x y z
N MET A 1 -1.66 -6.31 17.82
CA MET A 1 -2.60 -6.61 16.71
C MET A 1 -2.67 -5.49 15.67
N GLU A 2 -3.20 -4.29 15.97
CA GLU A 2 -3.27 -3.18 15.00
C GLU A 2 -1.87 -2.71 14.55
N LEU A 3 -0.93 -2.56 15.49
CA LEU A 3 0.46 -2.18 15.21
C LEU A 3 1.16 -3.22 14.32
N ASP A 4 0.97 -4.51 14.60
CA ASP A 4 1.57 -5.60 13.82
C ASP A 4 1.05 -5.62 12.37
N ALA A 5 -0.25 -5.35 12.20
CA ALA A 5 -0.85 -5.23 10.88
C ALA A 5 -0.28 -4.03 10.10
N MET A 6 -0.10 -2.89 10.77
CA MET A 6 0.52 -1.70 10.17
C MET A 6 1.99 -1.94 9.81
N ILE A 7 2.76 -2.63 10.66
CA ILE A 7 4.15 -3.00 10.37
C ILE A 7 4.21 -3.93 9.15
N HIS A 8 3.35 -4.94 9.10
CA HIS A 8 3.25 -5.86 7.97
C HIS A 8 2.95 -5.12 6.65
N VAL A 9 1.91 -4.29 6.66
CA VAL A 9 1.50 -3.51 5.48
C VAL A 9 2.62 -2.58 5.04
N ARG A 10 3.25 -1.85 5.97
CA ARG A 10 4.36 -0.95 5.64
C ARG A 10 5.51 -1.70 4.99
N SER A 11 5.95 -2.83 5.58
CA SER A 11 7.03 -3.65 5.04
C SER A 11 6.72 -4.13 3.62
N ARG A 12 5.50 -4.59 3.36
CA ARG A 12 5.07 -5.01 2.02
C ARG A 12 5.02 -3.86 1.02
N LEU A 13 4.52 -2.69 1.40
CA LEU A 13 4.52 -1.51 0.54
C LEU A 13 5.95 -1.02 0.24
N GLU A 14 6.86 -1.08 1.21
CA GLU A 14 8.27 -0.73 0.99
C GLU A 14 8.97 -1.71 0.05
N ALA A 15 8.67 -3.00 0.15
CA ALA A 15 9.15 -3.99 -0.83
C ALA A 15 8.59 -3.74 -2.24
N LEU A 16 7.32 -3.35 -2.36
CA LEU A 16 6.71 -2.96 -3.63
C LEU A 16 7.33 -1.68 -4.20
N LEU A 17 7.70 -0.73 -3.33
CA LEU A 17 8.33 0.54 -3.71
C LEU A 17 9.79 0.35 -4.16
N ALA A 18 10.53 -0.53 -3.49
CA ALA A 18 11.91 -0.84 -3.83
C ALA A 18 12.04 -1.62 -5.15
N GLY A 19 10.97 -2.31 -5.57
CA GLY A 19 10.85 -2.91 -6.89
C GLY A 19 10.01 -2.08 -7.85
N SER A 20 9.61 -2.69 -8.96
CA SER A 20 8.68 -2.13 -9.95
C SER A 20 7.20 -2.23 -9.54
N GLY A 21 6.91 -2.42 -8.24
CA GLY A 21 5.56 -2.76 -7.77
C GLY A 21 4.49 -1.69 -8.02
N PHE A 22 4.92 -0.44 -8.20
CA PHE A 22 4.09 0.72 -8.52
C PHE A 22 4.19 1.19 -9.99
N GLU A 23 4.94 0.47 -10.84
CA GLU A 23 5.00 0.78 -12.28
C GLU A 23 3.61 0.70 -12.93
N GLY A 24 3.33 1.67 -13.79
CA GLY A 24 2.01 1.86 -14.43
C GLY A 24 0.92 2.38 -13.49
N GLY A 25 1.24 2.66 -12.22
CA GLY A 25 0.26 2.99 -11.21
C GLY A 25 -0.55 1.77 -10.74
N LYS A 26 -1.06 1.83 -9.50
CA LYS A 26 -1.87 0.77 -8.90
C LYS A 26 -3.09 1.33 -8.23
N SER A 27 -4.23 0.66 -8.34
CA SER A 27 -5.42 0.97 -7.55
C SER A 27 -5.25 0.57 -6.08
N SER A 28 -6.06 1.16 -5.21
CA SER A 28 -6.12 0.76 -3.78
C SER A 28 -6.46 -0.72 -3.60
N TRP A 29 -7.28 -1.28 -4.50
CA TRP A 29 -7.65 -2.70 -4.47
C TRP A 29 -6.48 -3.62 -4.81
N GLU A 30 -5.74 -3.33 -5.88
CA GLU A 30 -4.56 -4.12 -6.26
C GLU A 30 -3.49 -4.10 -5.16
N LEU A 31 -3.27 -2.93 -4.56
CA LEU A 31 -2.37 -2.80 -3.41
C LEU A 31 -2.87 -3.62 -2.22
N PHE A 32 -4.17 -3.59 -1.94
CA PHE A 32 -4.76 -4.39 -0.86
C PHE A 32 -4.55 -5.88 -1.07
N GLN A 33 -4.74 -6.39 -2.29
CA GLN A 33 -4.47 -7.80 -2.61
C GLN A 33 -3.01 -8.19 -2.35
N LYS A 34 -2.06 -7.30 -2.63
CA LYS A 34 -0.62 -7.55 -2.40
C LYS A 34 -0.22 -7.52 -0.92
N VAL A 35 -0.91 -6.75 -0.07
CA VAL A 35 -0.56 -6.61 1.35
C VAL A 35 -1.42 -7.46 2.29
N ARG A 36 -2.59 -7.94 1.84
CA ARG A 36 -3.49 -8.73 2.71
C ARG A 36 -2.98 -10.12 3.01
N PHE A 37 -2.15 -10.68 2.11
CA PHE A 37 -1.61 -12.02 2.27
C PHE A 37 -0.35 -11.99 3.14
N ASN A 38 -0.44 -12.57 4.32
CA ASN A 38 0.66 -12.62 5.29
C ASN A 38 1.10 -14.03 5.66
N GLY A 39 0.53 -15.07 5.03
CA GLY A 39 0.84 -16.48 5.29
C GLY A 39 0.49 -16.97 6.70
N SER A 40 -0.17 -16.17 7.52
CA SER A 40 -0.49 -16.47 8.92
C SER A 40 -1.97 -16.22 9.21
N SER A 41 -2.69 -17.26 9.64
CA SER A 41 -4.12 -17.17 9.96
C SER A 41 -4.45 -16.25 11.14
N LYS A 42 -3.44 -15.80 11.91
CA LYS A 42 -3.63 -15.00 13.13
C LYS A 42 -3.62 -13.49 12.91
N LEU A 43 -3.06 -13.00 11.80
CA LEU A 43 -2.97 -11.56 11.53
C LEU A 43 -4.00 -11.19 10.46
N ILE A 44 -4.97 -10.34 10.79
CA ILE A 44 -5.99 -9.89 9.84
C ILE A 44 -5.61 -8.49 9.35
N ILE A 45 -5.55 -8.33 8.03
CA ILE A 45 -5.29 -7.04 7.38
C ILE A 45 -6.59 -6.47 6.83
N TYR A 46 -6.96 -5.27 7.30
CA TYR A 46 -8.13 -4.54 6.85
C TYR A 46 -7.75 -3.37 5.92
N PRO A 47 -8.67 -2.89 5.07
CA PRO A 47 -8.43 -1.73 4.21
C PRO A 47 -7.97 -0.47 4.97
N ARG A 48 -8.41 -0.28 6.22
CA ARG A 48 -7.97 0.84 7.06
C ARG A 48 -6.47 0.83 7.34
N HIS A 49 -5.84 -0.35 7.47
CA HIS A 49 -4.40 -0.45 7.69
C HIS A 49 -3.65 0.01 6.44
N LEU A 50 -4.09 -0.45 5.26
CA LEU A 50 -3.55 0.02 3.98
C LEU A 50 -3.70 1.53 3.84
N LYS A 51 -4.91 2.07 4.09
CA LYS A 51 -5.18 3.51 4.03
C LYS A 51 -4.17 4.27 4.89
N SER A 52 -4.05 3.94 6.18
CA SER A 52 -3.14 4.61 7.10
C SER A 52 -1.67 4.57 6.63
N CYS A 53 -1.20 3.43 6.11
CA CYS A 53 0.16 3.34 5.57
C CYS A 53 0.35 4.18 4.29
N LEU A 54 -0.63 4.18 3.37
CA LEU A 54 -0.57 5.00 2.16
C LEU A 54 -0.52 6.49 2.48
N TYR A 55 -1.35 6.98 3.41
CA TYR A 55 -1.29 8.37 3.87
C TYR A 55 0.10 8.72 4.44
N GLN A 56 0.69 7.85 5.26
CA GLN A 56 2.04 8.06 5.78
C GLN A 56 3.10 8.12 4.66
N MET A 57 2.97 7.30 3.62
CA MET A 57 3.91 7.32 2.49
C MET A 57 3.75 8.56 1.62
N ILE A 58 2.51 9.02 1.42
CA ILE A 58 2.20 10.28 0.71
C ILE A 58 2.80 11.48 1.47
N GLN A 59 2.56 11.55 2.79
CA GLN A 59 3.11 12.61 3.64
C GLN A 59 4.65 12.65 3.64
N LYS A 60 5.30 11.49 3.46
CA LYS A 60 6.75 11.36 3.36
C LYS A 60 7.29 11.60 1.94
N GLY A 61 6.44 11.89 0.97
CA GLY A 61 6.86 12.05 -0.43
C GLY A 61 7.43 10.76 -1.05
N LYS A 62 7.00 9.58 -0.60
CA LYS A 62 7.41 8.30 -1.19
C LYS A 62 6.55 7.90 -2.39
N ILE A 63 5.27 8.27 -2.36
CA ILE A 63 4.30 7.97 -3.41
C ILE A 63 3.37 9.18 -3.66
N VAL A 64 2.83 9.28 -4.87
CA VAL A 64 1.75 10.20 -5.23
C VAL A 64 0.46 9.45 -5.54
N VAL A 65 -0.66 10.16 -5.46
CA VAL A 65 -1.97 9.69 -5.90
C VAL A 65 -2.42 10.53 -7.08
N ARG A 66 -2.86 9.87 -8.14
CA ARG A 66 -3.43 10.50 -9.34
C ARG A 66 -4.85 10.00 -9.53
N ASN A 67 -5.73 10.87 -10.02
CA ASN A 67 -7.01 10.43 -10.58
C ASN A 67 -6.78 10.10 -12.06
N VAL A 68 -7.13 8.87 -12.45
CA VAL A 68 -7.07 8.38 -13.83
C VAL A 68 -8.43 7.74 -14.11
N ASP A 69 -9.21 8.33 -15.02
CA ASP A 69 -10.56 7.86 -15.40
C ASP A 69 -11.46 7.55 -14.19
N ASP A 70 -11.59 8.52 -13.28
CA ASP A 70 -12.34 8.42 -12.01
C ASP A 70 -11.84 7.36 -11.03
N ARG A 71 -10.61 6.87 -11.21
CA ARG A 71 -9.96 5.91 -10.32
C ARG A 71 -8.69 6.48 -9.72
N TYR A 72 -8.53 6.29 -8.41
CA TYR A 72 -7.29 6.64 -7.74
C TYR A 72 -6.20 5.61 -8.04
N SER A 73 -5.10 6.10 -8.60
CA SER A 73 -3.90 5.34 -8.90
C SER A 73 -2.72 5.86 -8.08
N PHE A 74 -1.98 4.96 -7.46
CA PHE A 74 -0.80 5.23 -6.64
C PHE A 74 0.46 4.96 -7.45
N SER A 75 1.43 5.88 -7.44
CA SER A 75 2.70 5.75 -8.15
C SER A 75 3.87 6.25 -7.29
N THR A 76 5.09 5.82 -7.58
CA THR A 76 6.30 6.37 -6.94
C THR A 76 6.46 7.85 -7.28
N VAL A 77 7.12 8.60 -6.40
CA VAL A 77 7.63 9.92 -6.76
C VAL A 77 8.82 9.70 -7.70
N SER A 78 8.73 10.25 -8.91
CA SER A 78 9.79 10.29 -9.92
C SER A 78 10.81 11.36 -9.61
#